data_AF-A0A523W609-F1
#
_entry.id   AF-A0A523W609-F1
#
_cell.length_a   1.000
_cell.length_b   1.000
_cell.length_c   1.000
_cell.angle_alpha   90.00
_cell.angle_beta   90.00
_cell.angle_gamma   90.00
#
_symmetry.space_group_name_H-M   'P 1'
#
loop_
_entity.id
_entity.type
_entity.pdbx_description
1 polymer ?
#
loop_
_entity_poly.entity_id
_entity_poly.type
_entity_poly.pdbx_seq_one_letter_code
_entity_poly.pdbx_strand_id
1 'polypeptide(L)'
;MYYWRTNTVTVSNDLVVTPTEINGTTFSITVQGASRNFTQASDDITLKSGYTMVVYVKNPDSIALNDVGVTVGITIFTSNAQYYKETNIEAAQ
;
A
#
# COMPACT_ATOMS: atom_id res chain seq x y z
N MET A 1 0.55 -9.05 -2.39
CA MET A 1 -0.01 -7.84 -1.77
C MET A 1 -0.17 -8.06 -0.27
N TYR A 2 0.15 -7.05 0.54
CA TYR A 2 -0.05 -7.03 1.99
C TYR A 2 -0.91 -5.82 2.34
N TYR A 3 -1.71 -5.91 3.40
CA TYR A 3 -2.56 -4.82 3.82
C TYR A 3 -2.63 -4.69 5.34
N TRP A 4 -2.86 -3.47 5.80
CA TRP A 4 -3.19 -3.15 7.18
C TRP A 4 -4.42 -2.24 7.21
N ARG A 5 -5.34 -2.50 8.13
CA ARG A 5 -6.57 -1.71 8.31
C ARG A 5 -6.60 -1.13 9.70
N THR A 6 -7.15 0.07 9.83
CA THR A 6 -7.27 0.78 11.10
C THR A 6 -8.46 1.73 11.07
N ASN A 7 -9.10 1.95 12.21
CA ASN A 7 -10.12 2.98 12.42
C ASN A 7 -9.72 3.98 13.52
N THR A 8 -8.52 3.85 14.08
CA THR A 8 -8.02 4.69 15.18
C THR A 8 -6.80 5.50 14.78
N VAL A 9 -6.20 5.21 13.63
CA VAL A 9 -5.03 5.92 13.10
C VAL A 9 -5.41 6.57 11.79
N THR A 10 -5.28 7.89 11.74
CA THR A 10 -5.33 8.64 10.46
C THR A 10 -3.97 8.51 9.79
N VAL A 11 -3.94 8.09 8.53
CA VAL A 11 -2.71 7.99 7.73
C VAL A 11 -2.66 9.21 6.82
N SER A 12 -1.71 10.11 7.08
CA SER A 12 -1.58 11.39 6.36
C SER A 12 -0.18 11.66 5.83
N ASN A 13 0.84 11.04 6.42
CA ASN A 13 2.21 11.20 5.94
C ASN A 13 2.49 10.25 4.77
N ASP A 14 3.54 10.59 4.01
CA ASP A 14 4.11 9.70 3.01
C ASP A 14 4.51 8.37 3.64
N LEU A 15 4.26 7.29 2.90
CA LEU A 15 4.62 5.95 3.31
C LEU A 15 6.08 5.71 2.94
N VAL A 16 6.86 5.27 3.91
CA VAL A 16 8.25 4.90 3.69
C VAL A 16 8.30 3.46 3.18
N VAL A 17 9.14 3.22 2.17
CA VAL A 17 9.45 1.88 1.69
C VAL A 17 10.05 1.02 2.82
N THR A 18 9.78 -0.28 2.83
CA THR A 18 10.43 -1.17 3.77
C THR A 18 11.85 -1.52 3.27
N PRO A 19 12.89 -1.42 4.11
CA PRO A 19 14.27 -1.71 3.70
C PRO A 19 14.55 -3.21 3.56
N THR A 20 13.65 -4.06 4.04
CA THR A 20 13.79 -5.51 4.03
C THR A 20 12.75 -6.13 3.13
N GLU A 21 13.16 -7.17 2.40
CA GLU A 21 12.25 -7.88 1.53
C GLU A 21 11.13 -8.54 2.34
N ILE A 22 9.88 -8.19 2.01
CA ILE A 22 8.69 -8.75 2.68
C ILE A 22 8.53 -10.23 2.30
N ASN A 23 8.27 -11.07 3.32
CA ASN A 23 7.96 -12.49 3.18
C ASN A 23 6.93 -12.96 4.24
N GLY A 24 6.42 -14.18 4.10
CA GLY A 24 5.50 -14.81 5.05
C GLY A 24 4.06 -14.31 4.97
N THR A 25 3.19 -14.81 5.86
CA THR A 25 1.75 -14.45 5.88
C THR A 25 1.46 -13.13 6.59
N THR A 26 2.40 -12.65 7.41
CA THR A 26 2.32 -11.36 8.11
C THR A 26 3.69 -10.71 8.15
N PHE A 27 3.73 -9.39 8.12
CA PHE A 27 4.98 -8.64 8.15
C PHE A 27 4.81 -7.28 8.81
N SER A 28 5.83 -6.82 9.53
CA SER A 28 5.80 -5.53 10.21
C SER A 28 6.33 -4.42 9.31
N ILE A 29 5.50 -3.44 8.98
CA ILE A 29 5.87 -2.26 8.18
C ILE A 29 5.69 -1.01 9.04
N THR A 30 6.68 -0.12 9.01
CA THR A 30 6.59 1.16 9.72
C THR A 30 5.66 2.11 8.97
N VAL A 31 4.61 2.58 9.66
CA VAL A 31 3.69 3.61 9.15
C VAL A 31 3.66 4.75 10.16
N GLN A 32 4.07 5.95 9.75
CA GLN A 32 4.12 7.14 10.60
C GLN A 32 4.93 6.91 11.89
N GLY A 33 6.11 6.31 11.77
CA GLY A 33 7.04 6.04 12.89
C GLY A 33 6.65 4.87 13.79
N ALA A 34 5.50 4.21 13.56
CA ALA A 34 5.06 3.07 14.34
C ALA A 34 5.00 1.79 13.51
N SER A 35 5.46 0.68 14.08
CA SER A 35 5.38 -0.64 13.47
C SER A 35 3.92 -1.12 13.39
N ARG A 36 3.46 -1.49 12.20
CA ARG A 36 2.11 -2.00 11.93
C ARG A 36 2.20 -3.40 11.36
N ASN A 37 1.35 -4.30 11.84
CA ASN A 37 1.31 -5.66 11.36
C ASN A 37 0.42 -5.75 10.11
N PHE A 38 1.05 -5.95 8.96
CA PHE A 38 0.37 -6.18 7.70
C PHE A 38 0.14 -7.67 7.50
N THR A 39 -0.99 -8.03 6.89
CA THR A 39 -1.34 -9.41 6.54
C THR A 39 -1.31 -9.58 5.02
N GLN A 40 -0.80 -10.71 4.55
CA GLN A 40 -0.82 -11.07 3.14
C GLN A 40 -2.29 -11.27 2.70
N ALA A 41 -2.67 -10.64 1.60
CA ALA A 41 -3.97 -10.89 0.98
C ALA A 41 -3.92 -12.17 0.16
N SER A 42 -4.93 -13.02 0.30
CA SER A 42 -5.14 -14.23 -0.51
C SER A 42 -6.44 -14.18 -1.32
N ASP A 43 -7.28 -13.19 -1.08
CA ASP A 43 -8.61 -12.99 -1.67
C ASP A 43 -9.04 -11.53 -1.48
N ASP A 44 -10.26 -11.20 -1.88
CA ASP A 44 -10.89 -9.89 -1.71
C ASP A 44 -10.77 -9.36 -0.27
N ILE A 45 -10.41 -8.08 -0.15
CA ILE A 45 -10.26 -7.41 1.15
C ILE A 45 -11.46 -6.53 1.43
N THR A 46 -12.23 -6.87 2.46
CA THR A 46 -13.31 -6.01 2.93
C THR A 46 -12.77 -4.78 3.67
N LEU A 47 -13.19 -3.57 3.25
CA LEU A 47 -12.97 -2.33 4.01
C LEU A 47 -14.28 -1.84 4.61
N LYS A 48 -14.34 -1.78 5.95
CA LYS A 48 -15.52 -1.28 6.66
C LYS A 48 -15.60 0.25 6.55
N SER A 49 -16.82 0.80 6.58
CA SER A 49 -17.01 2.25 6.64
C SER A 49 -16.26 2.86 7.83
N GLY A 50 -15.61 4.01 7.62
CA GLY A 50 -14.80 4.70 8.63
C GLY A 50 -13.42 4.09 8.89
N TYR A 51 -13.02 3.05 8.15
CA TYR A 51 -11.67 2.48 8.24
C TYR A 51 -10.77 3.03 7.13
N THR A 52 -9.49 3.15 7.46
CA THR A 52 -8.40 3.37 6.51
C THR A 52 -7.71 2.05 6.22
N MET A 53 -7.29 1.85 4.98
CA MET A 53 -6.44 0.74 4.57
C MET A 53 -5.13 1.28 4.01
N VAL A 54 -4.02 0.68 4.41
CA VAL A 54 -2.71 0.84 3.77
C VAL A 54 -2.39 -0.45 3.04
N VAL A 55 -2.01 -0.35 1.78
CA VAL A 55 -1.70 -1.50 0.91
C VAL A 55 -0.24 -1.42 0.51
N TYR A 56 0.45 -2.55 0.60
CA TYR A 56 1.80 -2.74 0.07
C TYR A 56 1.75 -3.75 -1.07
N VAL A 57 2.19 -3.34 -2.25
CA VAL A 57 2.30 -4.20 -3.43
C VAL A 57 3.77 -4.58 -3.62
N LYS A 58 4.08 -5.85 -3.36
CA LYS A 58 5.40 -6.42 -3.61
C LYS A 58 5.47 -6.84 -5.09
N ASN A 59 6.54 -6.43 -5.79
CA ASN A 59 6.83 -6.76 -7.19
C ASN A 59 5.63 -6.49 -8.14
N PRO A 60 5.22 -5.23 -8.33
CA PRO A 60 4.23 -4.90 -9.36
C PRO A 60 4.78 -5.22 -10.76
N ASP A 61 4.00 -5.92 -11.59
CA ASP A 61 4.45 -6.37 -12.91
C ASP A 61 4.70 -5.22 -13.91
N SER A 62 3.98 -4.10 -13.76
CA SER A 62 3.98 -2.98 -14.71
C SER A 62 4.74 -1.73 -14.23
N ILE A 63 5.53 -1.84 -13.16
CA ILE A 63 6.39 -0.75 -12.67
C ILE A 63 7.80 -1.31 -12.52
N ALA A 64 8.73 -0.80 -13.33
CA ALA A 64 10.11 -1.20 -13.37
C ALA A 64 11.05 -0.03 -13.00
N LEU A 65 12.34 -0.34 -12.83
CA LEU A 65 13.35 0.65 -12.45
C LEU A 65 13.47 1.81 -13.45
N ASN A 66 13.24 1.55 -14.73
CA ASN A 66 13.26 2.57 -15.78
C ASN A 66 12.04 3.51 -15.74
N ASP A 67 11.04 3.22 -14.92
CA ASP A 67 9.84 4.05 -14.79
C ASP A 67 9.99 5.12 -13.69
N VAL A 68 11.12 5.17 -12.97
CA VAL A 68 11.40 6.21 -11.97
C VAL A 68 11.30 7.60 -12.61
N GLY A 69 10.52 8.48 -11.97
CA GLY A 69 10.21 9.83 -12.47
C GLY A 69 9.04 9.90 -13.44
N VAL A 70 8.49 8.76 -13.88
CA VAL A 70 7.27 8.70 -14.70
C VAL A 70 6.03 8.74 -13.81
N THR A 71 4.99 9.42 -14.28
CA THR A 71 3.68 9.44 -13.61
C THR A 71 2.91 8.17 -13.93
N VAL A 72 2.39 7.51 -12.90
CA VAL A 72 1.49 6.36 -13.00
C VAL A 72 0.13 6.67 -12.42
N GLY A 73 -0.91 6.05 -12.97
CA GLY A 73 -2.27 6.10 -12.45
C GLY A 73 -2.60 4.85 -11.65
N ILE A 74 -3.05 5.02 -10.41
CA ILE A 74 -3.60 3.95 -9.58
C ILE A 74 -5.11 4.07 -9.57
N THR A 75 -5.79 3.02 -10.00
CA THR A 75 -7.26 2.91 -9.94
C THR A 75 -7.64 1.84 -8.94
N ILE A 76 -8.53 2.20 -8.00
CA ILE A 76 -9.08 1.29 -7.01
C ILE A 76 -10.56 1.14 -7.27
N PHE A 77 -10.99 -0.10 -7.51
CA PHE A 77 -12.40 -0.45 -7.59
C PHE A 77 -12.86 -1.01 -6.26
N THR A 78 -14.00 -0.50 -5.78
CA THR A 78 -14.76 -1.07 -4.66
C THR A 78 -16.13 -1.45 -5.19
N SER A 79 -16.91 -2.22 -4.42
CA SER A 79 -18.27 -2.58 -4.83
C SER A 79 -19.19 -1.40 -5.11
N ASN A 80 -18.87 -0.19 -4.61
CA ASN A 80 -19.74 0.98 -4.70
C ASN A 80 -19.12 2.18 -5.43
N ALA A 81 -17.81 2.17 -5.70
CA ALA A 81 -17.09 3.33 -6.22
C ALA A 81 -15.77 2.96 -6.89
N GLN A 82 -15.33 3.81 -7.81
CA GLN A 82 -13.99 3.82 -8.39
C GLN A 82 -13.24 5.06 -7.91
N TYR A 83 -12.01 4.86 -7.43
CA TYR A 83 -11.10 5.93 -7.04
C TYR A 83 -9.91 5.93 -7.98
N TYR A 84 -9.46 7.11 -8.39
CA TYR A 84 -8.30 7.29 -9.26
C TYR A 84 -7.34 8.31 -8.65
N LYS A 85 -6.05 7.98 -8.67
CA LYS A 85 -5.00 8.87 -8.21
C LYS A 85 -3.75 8.69 -9.07
N GLU A 86 -3.17 9.80 -9.50
CA GLU A 86 -1.86 9.83 -10.12
C GLU A 86 -0.77 10.08 -9.09
N THR A 87 0.36 9.43 -9.28
CA THR A 87 1.58 9.63 -8.49
C THR A 87 2.81 9.38 -9.37
N ASN A 88 3.94 9.99 -9.03
CA ASN A 88 5.20 9.68 -9.67
C ASN A 88 5.84 8.45 -9.03
N ILE A 89 6.56 7.67 -9.83
CA ILE A 89 7.41 6.59 -9.32
C ILE A 89 8.69 7.21 -8.74
N GLU A 90 9.02 6.82 -7.52
CA GLU A 90 10.22 7.26 -6.82
C GLU A 90 11.12 6.07 -6.50
N ALA A 91 12.43 6.32 -6.50
CA ALA A 91 13.40 5.33 -6.04
C ALA A 91 13.44 5.35 -4.51
N ALA A 92 13.43 4.15 -3.92
CA ALA A 92 13.78 3.95 -2.52
C ALA A 92 15.30 4.05 -2.37
N GLN A 93 15.78 4.96 -1.51
CA GLN A 93 17.19 5.02 -1.09
C GLN A 93 17.37 4.41 0.30
#